data_AF-A0A1I7HPT2-F1
#
_entry.id   AF-A0A1I7HPT2-F1
#
_cell.length_a   1.000
_cell.length_b   1.000
_cell.length_c   1.000
_cell.angle_alpha   90.00
_cell.angle_beta   90.00
_cell.angle_gamma   90.00
#
_symmetry.space_group_name_H-M   'P 1'
#
loop_
_entity.id
_entity.type
_entity.pdbx_description
1 polymer ?
#
loop_
_entity_poly.entity_id
_entity_poly.type
_entity_poly.pdbx_seq_one_letter_code
_entity_poly.pdbx_strand_id
1 'polypeptide(L)'
;MKARRKFDTQFKLEVVHMIKDHDLSVSEISKMMGVGETAIRRWVAQYQADLNGQRGIGKPLTLEQQRIRALEAEVRQLRSDNDLLKKA
;
A
#
# COMPACT_ATOMS: atom_id res chain seq x y z
N MET A 1 1.65 -25.91 7.50
CA MET A 1 1.29 -24.67 6.77
C MET A 1 2.56 -24.00 6.27
N LYS A 2 2.63 -23.61 5.00
CA LYS A 2 3.79 -22.87 4.46
C LYS A 2 3.80 -21.45 5.01
N ALA A 3 4.93 -20.99 5.54
CA ALA A 3 5.06 -19.63 6.08
C ALA A 3 4.74 -18.58 5.00
N ARG A 4 3.97 -17.56 5.37
CA ARG A 4 3.58 -16.50 4.44
C ARG A 4 4.80 -15.62 4.17
N ARG A 5 5.31 -15.61 2.93
CA ARG A 5 6.40 -14.70 2.53
C ARG A 5 5.95 -13.26 2.74
N LYS A 6 6.79 -12.47 3.42
CA LYS A 6 6.62 -11.03 3.56
C LYS A 6 7.52 -10.35 2.53
N PHE A 7 6.97 -9.36 1.85
CA PHE A 7 7.69 -8.50 0.92
C PHE A 7 7.67 -7.09 1.49
N ASP A 8 8.80 -6.40 1.44
CA ASP A 8 8.90 -4.99 1.79
C ASP A 8 8.16 -4.10 0.78
N THR A 9 8.13 -2.80 1.04
CA THR A 9 7.43 -1.84 0.17
C THR A 9 8.19 -1.55 -1.12
N GLN A 10 9.54 -1.54 -1.07
CA GLN A 10 10.37 -1.24 -2.24
C GLN A 10 10.21 -2.31 -3.31
N PHE A 11 10.29 -3.57 -2.93
CA PHE A 11 10.09 -4.72 -3.81
C PHE A 11 8.69 -4.71 -4.46
N LYS A 12 7.65 -4.33 -3.70
CA LYS A 12 6.30 -4.23 -4.26
C LYS A 12 6.19 -3.10 -5.28
N LEU A 13 6.85 -1.97 -5.03
CA LEU A 13 6.86 -0.84 -5.96
C LEU A 13 7.60 -1.19 -7.25
N GLU A 14 8.74 -1.89 -7.16
CA GLU A 14 9.49 -2.38 -8.31
C GLU A 14 8.61 -3.28 -9.20
N VAL A 15 7.94 -4.27 -8.60
CA VAL A 15 6.99 -5.14 -9.31
C VAL A 15 5.87 -4.35 -9.99
N VAL A 16 5.35 -3.31 -9.34
CA VAL A 16 4.29 -2.48 -9.92
C VAL A 16 4.81 -1.61 -11.08
N HIS A 17 6.00 -1.00 -10.95
CA HIS A 17 6.65 -0.24 -12.03
C HIS A 17 6.93 -1.12 -13.24
N MET A 18 7.40 -2.36 -13.05
CA MET A 18 7.59 -3.30 -14.15
C MET A 18 6.31 -3.56 -14.96
N ILE A 19 5.14 -3.58 -14.33
CA ILE A 19 3.85 -3.75 -15.03
C ILE A 19 3.44 -2.46 -15.74
N LYS A 20 3.60 -1.32 -15.07
CA LYS A 20 3.05 -0.04 -15.53
C LYS A 20 3.92 0.64 -16.58
N ASP A 21 5.23 0.48 -16.49
CA ASP A 21 6.19 1.24 -17.30
C ASP A 21 6.81 0.37 -18.40
N HIS A 22 6.90 -0.94 -18.19
CA HIS A 22 7.51 -1.89 -19.13
C HIS A 22 6.48 -2.82 -19.80
N ASP A 23 5.17 -2.58 -19.59
CA ASP A 23 4.04 -3.34 -20.15
C ASP A 23 4.12 -4.87 -19.96
N LEU A 24 4.85 -5.31 -18.92
CA LEU A 24 4.99 -6.73 -18.59
C LEU A 24 3.70 -7.25 -17.96
N SER A 25 3.28 -8.44 -18.38
CA SER A 25 2.07 -9.04 -17.82
C SER A 25 2.30 -9.54 -16.40
N VAL A 26 1.21 -9.58 -15.62
CA VAL A 26 1.20 -10.15 -14.26
C VAL A 26 1.74 -11.59 -14.23
N SER A 27 1.47 -12.38 -15.28
CA SER A 27 1.90 -13.78 -15.33
C SER A 27 3.40 -13.92 -15.57
N GLU A 28 3.98 -13.07 -16.43
CA GLU A 28 5.43 -13.04 -16.68
C GLU A 28 6.20 -12.66 -15.42
N ILE A 29 5.79 -11.59 -14.75
CA ILE A 29 6.45 -11.15 -13.51
C ILE A 29 6.24 -12.17 -12.39
N SER A 30 5.07 -12.82 -12.32
CA SER A 30 4.83 -13.90 -11.36
C SER A 30 5.86 -15.01 -11.50
N LYS A 31 6.15 -15.43 -12.73
CA LYS A 31 7.15 -16.47 -13.03
C LYS A 31 8.57 -15.98 -12.75
N MET A 32 8.90 -14.76 -13.18
CA MET A 32 10.23 -14.16 -13.03
C MET A 32 10.62 -13.94 -11.57
N MET A 33 9.70 -13.39 -10.76
CA MET A 33 9.97 -13.01 -9.37
C MET A 33 9.54 -14.08 -8.35
N GLY A 34 8.88 -15.15 -8.81
CA GLY A 34 8.36 -16.21 -7.95
C GLY A 34 7.32 -15.70 -6.93
N VAL A 35 6.52 -14.71 -7.34
CA VAL A 35 5.44 -14.10 -6.55
C VAL A 35 4.10 -14.55 -7.14
N GLY A 36 3.11 -14.91 -6.32
CA GLY A 36 1.81 -15.32 -6.83
C GLY A 36 1.04 -14.16 -7.48
N GLU A 37 0.42 -14.40 -8.63
CA GLU A 37 -0.33 -13.39 -9.40
C GLU A 37 -1.36 -12.60 -8.57
N THR A 38 -2.09 -13.27 -7.67
CA THR A 38 -3.08 -12.60 -6.80
C THR A 38 -2.44 -11.56 -5.89
N ALA A 39 -1.21 -11.78 -5.42
CA ALA A 39 -0.48 -10.80 -4.62
C ALA A 39 -0.08 -9.60 -5.48
N ILE A 40 0.42 -9.84 -6.69
CA ILE A 40 0.82 -8.81 -7.65
C ILE A 40 -0.39 -7.92 -8.00
N ARG A 41 -1.54 -8.51 -8.36
CA ARG A 41 -2.77 -7.76 -8.67
C ARG A 41 -3.22 -6.86 -7.50
N ARG A 42 -3.08 -7.35 -6.26
CA ARG A 42 -3.39 -6.54 -5.06
C ARG A 42 -2.43 -5.36 -4.88
N TRP A 43 -1.15 -5.53 -5.20
CA TRP A 43 -0.19 -4.42 -5.12
C TRP A 43 -0.46 -3.37 -6.19
N VAL A 44 -0.78 -3.78 -7.42
CA VAL A 44 -1.18 -2.86 -8.49
C VAL A 44 -2.44 -2.09 -8.10
N ALA A 45 -3.46 -2.78 -7.57
CA ALA A 45 -4.69 -2.12 -7.11
C ALA A 45 -4.42 -1.16 -5.95
N GLN A 46 -3.55 -1.52 -5.01
CA GLN A 46 -3.16 -0.64 -3.91
C GLN A 46 -2.43 0.60 -4.41
N TYR A 47 -1.48 0.44 -5.32
CA TYR A 47 -0.73 1.55 -5.90
C TYR A 47 -1.66 2.52 -6.64
N GLN A 48 -2.60 2.00 -7.43
CA GLN A 48 -3.61 2.83 -8.10
C GLN A 48 -4.49 3.59 -7.10
N ALA A 49 -4.90 2.93 -6.01
CA ALA A 49 -5.66 3.59 -4.95
C ALA A 49 -4.85 4.71 -4.29
N ASP A 50 -3.56 4.48 -4.02
CA ASP A 50 -2.69 5.50 -3.43
C ASP A 50 -2.55 6.72 -4.36
N LEU A 51 -2.38 6.51 -5.68
CA LEU A 51 -2.34 7.60 -6.67
C LEU A 51 -3.64 8.40 -6.72
N ASN A 52 -4.78 7.75 -6.46
CA ASN A 52 -6.08 8.39 -6.40
C ASN A 52 -6.38 9.00 -5.01
N GLY A 53 -5.41 9.03 -4.08
CA GLY A 53 -5.58 9.49 -2.70
C GLY A 53 -6.48 8.58 -1.84
N GLN A 54 -6.84 7.39 -2.33
CA GLN A 54 -7.71 6.45 -1.66
C GLN A 54 -6.92 5.52 -0.73
N ARG A 55 -7.59 4.96 0.28
CA ARG A 55 -6.94 4.00 1.20
C ARG A 55 -6.70 2.61 0.59
N GLY A 56 -7.43 2.22 -0.45
CA GLY A 56 -7.28 0.88 -1.04
C GLY A 56 -7.51 -0.26 -0.03
N ILE A 57 -6.93 -1.43 -0.30
CA ILE A 57 -7.17 -2.68 0.44
C ILE A 57 -6.13 -2.90 1.55
N GLY A 58 -4.93 -2.36 1.38
CA GLY A 58 -3.75 -2.64 2.19
C GLY A 58 -3.06 -1.39 2.73
N LYS A 59 -1.81 -1.61 3.17
CA LYS A 59 -0.92 -0.52 3.56
C LYS A 59 -0.53 0.29 2.31
N PRO A 60 -0.42 1.62 2.43
CA PRO A 60 -0.01 2.45 1.31
C PRO A 60 1.42 2.11 0.89
N LEU A 61 1.62 2.01 -0.41
CA LEU A 61 2.89 1.78 -1.08
C LEU A 61 3.62 3.10 -1.34
N THR A 62 2.91 4.18 -1.66
CA THR A 62 3.56 5.49 -1.90
C THR A 62 3.90 6.21 -0.59
N LEU A 63 5.02 6.92 -0.57
CA LEU A 63 5.46 7.70 0.60
C LEU A 63 4.47 8.83 0.93
N GLU A 64 3.91 9.45 -0.10
CA GLU A 64 2.89 10.48 0.05
C GLU A 64 1.67 9.93 0.79
N GLN A 65 1.11 8.80 0.33
CA GLN A 65 -0.08 8.22 0.96
C GLN A 65 0.22 7.63 2.35
N GLN A 66 1.45 7.18 2.61
CA GLN A 66 1.92 6.84 3.95
C GLN A 66 1.87 8.07 4.88
N ARG A 67 2.40 9.20 4.42
CA ARG A 67 2.41 10.45 5.18
C ARG A 67 1.01 10.98 5.44
N ILE A 68 0.13 10.96 4.43
CA ILE A 68 -1.27 11.35 4.57
C ILE A 68 -1.96 10.53 5.67
N ARG A 69 -1.83 9.20 5.66
CA ARG A 69 -2.45 8.36 6.70
C ARG A 69 -1.87 8.59 8.09
N ALA A 70 -0.58 8.86 8.21
CA ALA A 70 0.05 9.18 9.49
C ALA A 70 -0.53 10.49 10.06
N LEU A 71 -0.64 11.53 9.23
CA LEU A 71 -1.21 12.81 9.63
C LEU A 71 -2.70 12.70 9.96
N GLU A 72 -3.49 11.94 9.18
CA GLU A 72 -4.90 11.69 9.50
C GLU A 72 -5.09 11.00 10.85
N ALA A 73 -4.19 10.10 11.21
CA ALA A 73 -4.22 9.41 12.51
C ALA A 73 -3.85 10.37 13.66
N GLU A 74 -2.82 11.20 13.47
CA GLU A 74 -2.42 12.21 14.44
C GLU A 74 -3.53 13.25 14.68
N VAL A 75 -4.12 13.77 13.60
CA VAL A 75 -5.25 14.71 13.69
C VAL A 75 -6.43 14.09 14.45
N ARG A 76 -6.73 12.81 14.21
CA ARG A 76 -7.80 12.10 14.93
C ARG A 76 -7.49 12.00 16.41
N GLN A 77 -6.26 11.66 16.78
CA GLN A 77 -5.83 11.59 18.17
C GLN A 77 -5.97 12.94 18.85
N LEU A 78 -5.42 14.00 18.25
CA LEU A 78 -5.48 15.36 18.78
C LEU A 78 -6.91 15.86 18.97
N ARG A 79 -7.82 15.56 18.03
CA ARG A 79 -9.24 15.90 18.17
C ARG A 79 -9.87 15.18 19.35
N SER A 80 -9.59 13.88 19.51
CA SER A 80 -10.11 13.09 20.62
C SER A 80 -9.61 13.61 21.97
N ASP A 81 -8.33 13.98 22.06
CA ASP A 81 -7.73 14.55 23.26
C ASP A 81 -8.34 15.92 23.59
N ASN A 82 -8.54 16.76 22.57
CA ASN A 82 -9.18 18.08 22.75
C ASN A 82 -10.63 17.95 23.23
N ASP A 83 -11.39 17.00 22.68
CA ASP A 83 -12.77 16.73 23.08
C ASP A 83 -12.85 16.21 24.52
N LEU A 84 -11.86 15.42 24.97
CA LEU A 84 -11.76 14.97 26.35
C LEU A 84 -11.45 16.14 27.30
N LEU A 85 -10.48 17.00 26.94
CA LEU A 85 -10.13 18.18 27.73
C LEU A 85 -11.28 19.19 27.86
N LYS A 86 -12.11 19.35 26.82
CA LYS A 86 -13.28 20.25 26.86
C LYS A 86 -14.44 19.73 27.72
N LYS A 87 -14.49 18.42 27.97
CA LYS A 87 -15.55 17.78 28.76
C LYS A 87 -15.19 17.66 30.24
N ALA A 88 -13.93 17.86 30.58
CA ALA A 88 -13.44 17.96 31.96
C ALA A 88 -13.63 19.39 32.48
#